data_AF-A0A4Q7KMX7-F1
#
_entry.id   AF-A0A4Q7KMX7-F1
#
_cell.length_a   1.000
_cell.length_b   1.000
_cell.length_c   1.000
_cell.angle_alpha   90.00
_cell.angle_beta   90.00
_cell.angle_gamma   90.00
#
_symmetry.space_group_name_H-M   'P 1'
#
loop_
_entity.id
_entity.type
_entity.pdbx_description
1 polymer ?
#
loop_
_entity_poly.entity_id
_entity_poly.type
_entity_poly.pdbx_seq_one_letter_code
_entity_poly.pdbx_strand_id
1 'polypeptide(L)'
;MNTLEHMDRSPLPGVAGSSKVDTATLVERGLRRLLYAEIAWHDMPERTREERAVKEDRRAELYAREARWFGILSRVGPYDVYTSAAIRAQCSAERHAETWREFAEQSRSLAARGALRGVA
;
A
#
# COMPACT_ATOMS: atom_id res chain seq x y z
N MET A 1 48.02 10.24 -38.84
CA MET A 1 47.73 11.66 -38.54
C MET A 1 46.64 12.08 -39.53
N ASN A 2 45.35 11.98 -39.20
CA ASN A 2 44.50 12.98 -38.48
C ASN A 2 44.79 14.40 -38.97
N THR A 3 43.86 15.18 -39.56
CA THR A 3 42.51 15.54 -39.08
C THR A 3 41.76 16.27 -40.20
N LEU A 4 40.49 15.93 -40.47
CA LEU A 4 39.53 16.90 -41.02
C LEU A 4 38.24 16.78 -40.22
N GLU A 5 37.97 17.89 -39.54
CA GLU A 5 36.98 18.07 -38.50
C GLU A 5 35.57 17.96 -39.06
N HIS A 6 34.83 17.04 -38.48
CA HIS A 6 33.39 16.93 -38.63
C HIS A 6 32.76 18.04 -37.77
N MET A 7 32.62 19.23 -38.35
CA MET A 7 31.87 20.30 -37.69
C MET A 7 30.37 20.01 -37.75
N ASP A 8 29.86 19.78 -36.55
CA ASP A 8 28.66 20.37 -36.02
C ASP A 8 27.31 19.85 -36.53
N ARG A 9 26.87 18.79 -35.86
CA ARG A 9 25.52 18.75 -35.32
C ARG A 9 25.58 18.27 -33.88
N SER A 10 25.98 19.16 -32.97
CA SER A 10 25.70 18.93 -31.56
C SER A 10 24.17 18.85 -31.35
N PRO A 11 23.61 17.73 -30.87
CA PRO A 11 22.30 17.80 -30.23
C PRO A 11 22.50 18.55 -28.92
N LEU A 12 21.75 19.63 -28.71
CA LEU A 12 21.72 20.36 -27.45
C LEU A 12 21.55 19.37 -26.28
N PRO A 13 22.35 19.47 -25.20
CA PRO A 13 22.10 18.77 -23.95
C PRO A 13 20.93 19.47 -23.27
N GLY A 14 19.72 19.08 -23.66
CA GLY A 14 18.51 19.71 -23.16
C GLY A 14 17.33 18.79 -23.34
N VAL A 15 16.82 18.28 -22.22
CA VAL A 15 15.55 17.56 -22.12
C VAL A 15 15.59 16.07 -22.49
N ALA A 16 16.46 15.31 -21.83
CA ALA A 16 16.24 13.88 -21.57
C ALA A 16 16.24 13.62 -20.07
N GLY A 17 15.43 14.38 -19.34
CA GLY A 17 15.28 14.30 -17.88
C GLY A 17 13.93 13.76 -17.43
N SER A 18 13.19 13.05 -18.28
CA SER A 18 12.06 12.23 -17.82
C SER A 18 12.65 10.95 -17.22
N SER A 19 13.07 11.01 -15.95
CA SER A 19 13.35 9.81 -15.18
C SER A 19 12.04 9.04 -15.08
N LYS A 20 11.80 8.12 -16.02
CA LYS A 20 10.70 7.17 -15.95
C LYS A 20 10.94 6.33 -14.70
N VAL A 21 10.29 6.70 -13.61
CA VAL A 21 10.29 5.88 -12.40
C VAL A 21 9.67 4.55 -12.78
N ASP A 22 10.43 3.47 -12.66
CA ASP A 22 9.93 2.14 -12.97
C ASP A 22 8.82 1.73 -11.98
N THR A 23 7.94 0.84 -12.42
CA THR A 23 6.81 0.39 -11.58
C THR A 23 7.28 -0.28 -10.29
N ALA A 24 8.41 -1.00 -10.33
CA ALA A 24 8.98 -1.66 -9.16
C ALA A 24 9.34 -0.63 -8.07
N THR A 25 9.94 0.49 -8.45
CA THR A 25 10.30 1.62 -7.58
C THR A 25 9.05 2.29 -7.01
N LEU A 26 7.99 2.44 -7.80
CA LEU A 26 6.71 2.97 -7.30
C LEU A 26 6.08 2.01 -6.28
N VAL A 27 6.07 0.71 -6.57
CA VAL A 27 5.58 -0.33 -5.66
C VAL A 27 6.39 -0.36 -4.37
N GLU A 28 7.72 -0.35 -4.44
CA GLU A 28 8.59 -0.33 -3.27
C GLU A 28 8.33 0.89 -2.40
N ARG A 29 8.26 2.09 -2.99
CA ARG A 29 7.93 3.32 -2.26
C ARG A 29 6.53 3.25 -1.63
N GLY A 30 5.58 2.65 -2.34
CA GLY A 30 4.22 2.43 -1.86
C GLY A 30 4.18 1.52 -0.63
N LEU A 31 4.82 0.36 -0.71
CA LEU A 31 4.92 -0.61 0.39
C LEU A 31 5.70 -0.04 1.59
N ARG A 32 6.79 0.71 1.34
CA ARG A 32 7.55 1.37 2.41
C ARG A 32 6.71 2.41 3.16
N ARG A 33 5.87 3.17 2.46
CA ARG A 33 4.92 4.10 3.10
C ARG A 33 3.87 3.36 3.94
N LEU A 34 3.45 2.18 3.50
CA LEU A 34 2.54 1.35 4.29
C LEU A 34 3.22 0.85 5.56
N LEU A 35 4.47 0.39 5.50
CA LEU A 35 5.23 0.00 6.69
C LEU A 35 5.27 1.12 7.75
N TYR A 36 5.54 2.37 7.33
CA TYR A 36 5.49 3.50 8.26
C TYR A 36 4.09 3.76 8.82
N ALA A 37 3.05 3.57 8.00
CA ALA A 37 1.68 3.71 8.46
C ALA A 37 1.25 2.57 9.39
N GLU A 38 1.82 1.38 9.26
CA GLU A 38 1.62 0.26 10.20
C GLU A 38 2.24 0.55 11.57
N ILE A 39 3.43 1.16 11.60
CA ILE A 39 4.06 1.63 12.85
C ILE A 39 3.14 2.64 13.53
N ALA A 40 2.67 3.66 12.80
CA ALA A 40 1.74 4.65 13.35
C ALA A 40 0.40 4.05 13.80
N TRP A 41 -0.07 2.99 13.13
CA TRP A 41 -1.26 2.26 13.52
C TRP A 41 -1.09 1.53 14.87
N HIS A 42 0.07 0.95 15.14
CA HIS A 42 0.33 0.28 16.42
C HIS A 42 0.13 1.21 17.62
N ASP A 43 0.49 2.49 17.45
CA ASP A 43 0.39 3.53 18.48
C ASP A 43 -1.01 4.14 18.61
N MET A 44 -1.97 3.76 17.75
CA MET A 44 -3.34 4.27 17.85
C MET A 44 -4.01 3.81 19.16
N PRO A 45 -4.80 4.70 19.81
CA PRO A 45 -5.54 4.35 21.02
C PRO A 45 -6.63 3.31 20.73
N GLU A 46 -6.95 2.50 21.74
CA GLU A 46 -8.01 1.47 21.70
C GLU A 46 -8.67 1.27 23.08
N ARG A 47 -8.79 2.35 23.86
CA ARG A 47 -9.30 2.31 25.24
C ARG A 47 -10.80 2.10 25.28
N THR A 48 -11.52 2.61 24.27
CA THR A 48 -12.94 2.37 24.10
C THR A 48 -13.21 1.43 22.94
N ARG A 49 -14.44 0.89 22.87
CA ARG A 49 -14.85 0.02 21.76
C ARG A 49 -14.94 0.80 20.44
N GLU A 50 -15.28 2.08 20.51
CA GLU A 50 -15.30 3.00 19.38
C GLU A 50 -13.87 3.26 18.87
N GLU A 51 -12.92 3.55 19.76
CA GLU A 51 -11.51 3.71 19.40
C GLU A 51 -10.95 2.43 18.78
N ARG A 52 -11.27 1.27 19.36
CA ARG A 52 -10.90 -0.03 18.80
C ARG A 52 -11.46 -0.24 17.40
N ALA A 53 -12.73 0.07 17.17
CA ALA A 53 -13.33 -0.05 15.84
C ALA A 53 -12.62 0.85 14.80
N VAL A 54 -12.24 2.07 15.18
CA VAL A 54 -11.46 2.98 14.31
C VAL A 54 -10.07 2.41 14.02
N LYS A 55 -9.40 1.85 15.03
CA LYS A 55 -8.09 1.19 14.86
C LYS A 55 -8.18 -0.03 13.95
N GLU A 56 -9.23 -0.84 14.08
CA GLU A 56 -9.49 -2.02 13.24
C GLU A 56 -9.83 -1.64 11.79
N ASP A 57 -10.68 -0.63 11.57
CA ASP A 57 -10.95 -0.07 10.23
C ASP A 57 -9.66 0.41 9.57
N ARG A 58 -8.81 1.12 10.33
CA ARG A 58 -7.54 1.61 9.81
C ARG A 58 -6.62 0.45 9.40
N ARG A 59 -6.61 -0.66 10.16
CA ARG A 59 -5.85 -1.85 9.80
C ARG A 59 -6.38 -2.48 8.50
N ALA A 60 -7.69 -2.59 8.37
CA ALA A 60 -8.32 -3.08 7.14
C ALA A 60 -7.96 -2.23 5.92
N GLU A 61 -7.97 -0.90 6.06
CA GLU A 61 -7.56 -0.01 5.00
C GLU A 61 -6.12 -0.25 4.56
N LEU A 62 -5.18 -0.40 5.52
CA LEU A 62 -3.76 -0.62 5.23
C LEU A 62 -3.55 -1.89 4.40
N TYR A 63 -4.14 -3.00 4.83
CA TYR A 63 -4.12 -4.26 4.07
C TYR A 63 -4.78 -4.12 2.69
N ALA A 64 -5.88 -3.37 2.58
CA ALA A 64 -6.49 -3.11 1.27
C ALA A 64 -5.57 -2.31 0.35
N ARG A 65 -4.72 -1.41 0.86
CA ARG A 65 -3.72 -0.70 0.04
C ARG A 65 -2.54 -1.60 -0.32
N GLU A 66 -2.11 -2.44 0.62
CA GLU A 66 -1.05 -3.43 0.40
C GLU A 66 -1.44 -4.39 -0.73
N ALA A 67 -2.66 -4.93 -0.69
CA ALA A 67 -3.23 -5.74 -1.76
C ALA A 67 -3.14 -5.04 -3.13
N ARG A 68 -3.46 -3.75 -3.20
CA ARG A 68 -3.38 -2.98 -4.45
C ARG A 68 -1.94 -2.89 -4.98
N TRP A 69 -0.95 -2.71 -4.11
CA TRP A 69 0.46 -2.66 -4.53
C TRP A 69 0.95 -4.01 -5.05
N PHE A 70 0.60 -5.11 -4.37
CA PHE A 70 0.91 -6.45 -4.88
C PHE A 70 0.15 -6.79 -6.17
N GLY A 71 -1.07 -6.30 -6.33
CA GLY A 71 -1.84 -6.42 -7.57
C GLY A 71 -1.28 -5.61 -8.74
N ILE A 72 -0.57 -4.51 -8.47
CA ILE A 72 0.22 -3.81 -9.50
C ILE A 72 1.44 -4.65 -9.86
N LEU A 73 2.17 -5.15 -8.86
CA LEU A 73 3.38 -5.95 -9.08
C LEU A 73 3.11 -7.22 -9.90
N SER A 74 2.00 -7.91 -9.63
CA SER A 74 1.60 -9.13 -10.36
C SER A 74 1.24 -8.90 -11.83
N ARG A 75 0.99 -7.65 -12.26
CA ARG A 75 0.59 -7.30 -13.62
C ARG A 75 1.72 -6.78 -14.50
N VAL A 76 2.87 -6.41 -13.91
CA VAL A 76 3.97 -5.72 -14.62
C VAL A 76 5.20 -6.58 -14.87
N GLY A 77 5.23 -7.81 -14.35
CA GLY A 77 6.34 -8.75 -14.52
C GLY A 77 6.02 -9.91 -15.48
N PRO A 78 7.05 -10.61 -16.00
CA PRO A 78 6.85 -11.91 -16.62
C PRO A 78 6.23 -12.89 -15.60
N TYR A 79 5.48 -13.87 -16.09
CA TYR A 79 4.88 -14.87 -15.21
C TYR A 79 5.97 -15.81 -14.66
N ASP A 80 6.47 -15.47 -13.48
CA ASP A 80 7.57 -16.18 -12.81
C ASP A 80 7.25 -16.39 -11.31
N VAL A 81 8.25 -16.84 -10.56
CA VAL A 81 8.14 -17.06 -9.11
C VAL A 81 7.78 -15.77 -8.36
N TYR A 82 8.25 -14.61 -8.82
CA TYR A 82 7.98 -13.32 -8.18
C TYR A 82 6.55 -12.86 -8.45
N THR A 83 6.05 -13.04 -9.67
CA THR A 83 4.63 -12.80 -9.99
C THR A 83 3.71 -13.71 -9.19
N SER A 84 4.06 -14.99 -9.06
CA SER A 84 3.29 -15.95 -8.23
C SER A 84 3.30 -15.55 -6.75
N ALA A 85 4.44 -15.10 -6.23
CA ALA A 85 4.55 -14.58 -4.87
C ALA A 85 3.72 -13.31 -4.67
N ALA A 86 3.73 -12.39 -5.64
CA ALA A 86 2.93 -11.16 -5.61
C ALA A 86 1.42 -11.47 -5.59
N ILE A 87 0.94 -12.43 -6.38
CA ILE A 87 -0.47 -12.86 -6.36
C ILE A 87 -0.84 -13.41 -4.99
N ARG A 88 0.00 -14.28 -4.39
CA ARG A 88 -0.25 -14.83 -3.05
C ARG A 88 -0.29 -13.74 -2.00
N ALA A 89 0.64 -12.78 -2.07
CA ALA A 89 0.69 -11.64 -1.16
C ALA A 89 -0.55 -10.75 -1.31
N GLN A 90 -0.98 -10.47 -2.54
CA GLN A 90 -2.24 -9.76 -2.82
C GLN A 90 -3.42 -10.48 -2.17
N CYS A 91 -3.63 -11.76 -2.45
CA CYS A 91 -4.77 -12.50 -1.92
C CYS A 91 -4.73 -12.61 -0.38
N SER A 92 -3.54 -12.70 0.21
CA SER A 92 -3.39 -12.69 1.67
C SER A 92 -3.79 -11.35 2.27
N ALA A 93 -3.35 -10.25 1.65
CA ALA A 93 -3.70 -8.90 2.08
C ALA A 93 -5.20 -8.61 1.89
N GLU A 94 -5.83 -9.11 0.82
CA GLU A 94 -7.28 -9.02 0.62
C GLU A 94 -8.05 -9.73 1.74
N ARG A 95 -7.67 -10.97 2.09
CA ARG A 95 -8.29 -11.71 3.19
C ARG A 95 -8.11 -10.99 4.53
N HIS A 96 -6.91 -10.50 4.82
CA HIS A 96 -6.68 -9.74 6.05
C HIS A 96 -7.53 -8.47 6.08
N ALA A 97 -7.64 -7.74 4.97
CA ALA A 97 -8.47 -6.55 4.89
C ALA A 97 -9.94 -6.87 5.20
N GLU A 98 -10.46 -7.99 4.69
CA GLU A 98 -11.82 -8.46 4.98
C GLU A 98 -11.99 -8.81 6.46
N THR A 99 -11.12 -9.64 7.04
CA THR A 99 -11.16 -10.02 8.46
C THR A 99 -11.13 -8.80 9.38
N TRP A 100 -10.29 -7.81 9.10
CA TRP A 100 -10.23 -6.61 9.93
C TRP A 100 -11.47 -5.71 9.79
N ARG A 101 -12.16 -5.70 8.63
CA ARG A 101 -13.46 -5.02 8.50
C ARG A 101 -14.52 -5.70 9.35
N GLU A 102 -14.55 -7.03 9.36
CA GLU A 102 -15.48 -7.80 10.19
C GLU A 102 -15.27 -7.51 11.68
N PHE A 103 -14.01 -7.46 12.13
CA PHE A 103 -13.69 -7.09 13.51
C PHE A 103 -14.13 -5.65 13.83
N ALA A 104 -13.87 -4.70 12.94
CA ALA A 104 -14.31 -3.32 13.14
C ALA A 104 -15.84 -3.21 13.24
N GLU A 105 -16.58 -3.96 12.42
CA GLU A 105 -18.04 -4.04 12.49
C GLU A 105 -18.52 -4.65 13.81
N GLN A 106 -17.86 -5.73 14.27
CA GLN A 106 -18.16 -6.34 15.56
C GLN A 106 -17.92 -5.35 16.72
N SER A 107 -16.81 -4.62 16.71
CA SER A 107 -16.49 -3.61 17.71
C SER A 107 -17.52 -2.47 17.72
N ARG A 108 -17.96 -1.98 16.55
CA ARG A 108 -19.07 -1.00 16.44
C ARG A 108 -20.38 -1.52 17.01
N SER A 109 -20.73 -2.77 16.70
CA SER A 109 -21.95 -3.41 17.20
C SER A 109 -21.94 -3.52 18.73
N LEU A 110 -20.78 -3.89 19.31
CA LEU A 110 -20.60 -3.98 20.76
C LEU A 110 -20.59 -2.61 21.45
N ALA A 111 -20.05 -1.58 20.81
CA ALA A 111 -20.12 -0.19 21.26
C ALA A 111 -21.58 0.29 21.36
N ALA A 112 -22.34 0.13 20.27
CA ALA A 112 -23.75 0.52 20.21
C ALA A 112 -24.61 -0.18 21.28
N ARG A 113 -24.40 -1.49 21.51
CA ARG A 113 -25.10 -2.24 22.56
C ARG A 113 -24.74 -1.78 23.97
N GLY A 114 -23.49 -1.36 24.19
CA GLY A 114 -23.04 -0.82 25.47
C GLY A 114 -23.71 0.51 25.79
N ALA A 115 -23.82 1.39 24.80
CA ALA A 115 -24.51 2.67 24.90
C ALA A 115 -25.99 2.50 25.28
N LEU A 116 -26.68 1.52 24.70
CA LEU A 116 -28.10 1.25 25.01
C LEU A 116 -28.34 0.73 26.44
N ARG A 117 -27.34 0.14 27.10
CA ARG A 117 -27.46 -0.35 28.49
C ARG A 117 -27.18 0.71 29.55
N GLY A 118 -26.55 1.83 29.20
CA GLY A 118 -26.27 2.94 30.13
C GLY A 118 -27.36 4.02 30.17
N VAL A 119 -28.46 3.83 29.44
CA VAL A 119 -29.58 4.79 29.29
C VAL A 119 -30.86 4.32 30.01
N ALA A 120 -30.84 3.13 30.62
CA ALA A 120 -31.94 2.58 31.44
C ALA A 120 -31.62 2.71 32.94
#